data_AF-A0A7C5M2C1-F1
#
_entry.id   AF-A0A7C5M2C1-F1
#
_cell.length_a   1.000
_cell.length_b   1.000
_cell.length_c   1.000
_cell.angle_alpha   90.00
_cell.angle_beta   90.00
_cell.angle_gamma   90.00
#
_symmetry.space_group_name_H-M   'P 1'
#
loop_
_entity.id
_entity.type
_entity.pdbx_description
1 polymer ?
#
loop_
_entity_poly.entity_id
_entity_poly.type
_entity_poly.pdbx_seq_one_letter_code
_entity_poly.pdbx_strand_id
1 'polypeptide(L)'
;MIKVLFVFLLGFKTISPHYTTNIGIDYISVTEIASLAEGQISRFDNKIELFYKNNRTTIFTETKQCLVSGKKLTLENVLFEDSEIYLDAETWAYILSQMDPEYTYYWDFAKKRFILSRYPSSIKEIRLKG
;
A
#
# COMPACT_ATOMS: atom_id res chain seq x y z
N MET A 1 24.73 -22.78 14.92
CA MET A 1 23.71 -21.85 15.46
C MET A 1 23.46 -20.73 14.44
N ILE A 2 22.86 -21.06 13.28
CA ILE A 2 22.74 -20.17 12.09
C ILE A 2 21.28 -20.08 11.58
N LYS A 3 20.31 -20.73 12.24
CA LYS A 3 18.91 -20.78 11.75
C LYS A 3 18.10 -19.51 12.03
N VAL A 4 18.44 -18.74 13.06
CA VAL A 4 17.63 -17.59 13.50
C VAL A 4 17.76 -16.41 12.52
N LEU A 5 18.97 -16.15 11.98
CA LEU A 5 19.22 -15.04 11.06
C LEU A 5 18.52 -15.21 9.69
N PHE A 6 18.44 -16.45 9.19
CA PHE A 6 17.75 -16.76 7.93
C PHE A 6 16.24 -16.54 8.00
N VAL A 7 15.61 -16.80 9.16
CA VAL A 7 14.17 -16.56 9.36
C VAL A 7 13.85 -15.05 9.34
N PHE A 8 14.75 -14.20 9.83
CA PHE A 8 14.59 -12.74 9.80
C PHE A 8 14.74 -12.13 8.41
N LEU A 9 15.72 -12.58 7.63
CA LEU A 9 15.93 -12.14 6.24
C LEU A 9 14.78 -12.57 5.31
N LEU A 10 14.02 -13.60 5.68
CA LEU A 10 12.85 -14.09 4.92
C LEU A 10 11.53 -13.37 5.26
N GLY A 11 11.50 -12.56 6.32
CA GLY A 11 10.28 -11.92 6.81
C GLY A 11 9.95 -10.58 6.16
N PHE A 12 10.92 -9.95 5.50
CA PHE A 12 10.77 -8.62 4.90
C PHE A 12 11.09 -8.61 3.40
N LYS A 13 10.21 -7.98 2.61
CA LYS A 13 10.40 -7.69 1.18
C LYS A 13 10.34 -6.18 0.98
N THR A 14 11.04 -5.65 -0.01
CA THR A 14 10.91 -4.23 -0.38
C THR A 14 10.44 -4.08 -1.82
N ILE A 15 9.61 -3.07 -2.07
CA ILE A 15 9.09 -2.72 -3.40
C ILE A 15 9.24 -1.21 -3.56
N SER A 16 9.81 -0.76 -4.68
CA SER A 16 10.03 0.67 -4.94
C SER A 16 9.10 1.10 -6.08
N PRO A 17 7.94 1.69 -5.76
CA PRO A 17 7.01 2.19 -6.76
C PRO A 17 7.55 3.44 -7.45
N HIS A 18 7.08 3.72 -8.65
CA HIS A 18 7.11 5.08 -9.16
C HIS A 18 6.23 5.99 -8.29
N TYR A 19 6.72 7.18 -7.95
CA TYR A 19 6.00 8.17 -7.14
C TYR A 19 6.25 9.58 -7.65
N THR A 20 5.31 10.48 -7.35
CA THR A 20 5.48 11.93 -7.51
C THR A 20 5.41 12.59 -6.13
N THR A 21 6.07 13.72 -5.93
CA THR A 21 6.04 14.44 -4.64
C THR A 21 5.39 15.79 -4.83
N ASN A 22 4.36 16.09 -4.04
CA ASN A 22 3.68 17.38 -4.04
C ASN A 22 3.51 17.87 -2.59
N ILE A 23 3.97 19.09 -2.29
CA ILE A 23 3.98 19.71 -0.95
C ILE A 23 4.55 18.75 0.12
N GLY A 24 5.61 18.01 -0.22
CA GLY A 24 6.29 17.08 0.70
C GLY A 24 5.56 15.75 0.95
N ILE A 25 4.44 15.49 0.29
CA ILE A 25 3.71 14.21 0.32
C ILE A 25 4.10 13.40 -0.91
N ASP A 26 4.42 12.12 -0.70
CA ASP A 26 4.70 11.18 -1.79
C ASP A 26 3.39 10.52 -2.25
N TYR A 27 3.07 10.68 -3.53
CA TYR A 27 1.87 10.18 -4.17
C TYR A 27 2.21 9.07 -5.15
N ILE A 28 1.42 8.00 -5.13
CA ILE A 28 1.55 6.85 -6.03
C ILE A 28 0.23 6.66 -6.75
N SER A 29 0.27 6.40 -8.06
CA SER A 29 -0.93 6.20 -8.85
C SER A 29 -1.58 4.85 -8.59
N VAL A 30 -2.90 4.77 -8.78
CA VAL A 30 -3.61 3.48 -8.71
C VAL A 30 -3.09 2.50 -9.76
N THR A 31 -2.70 2.99 -10.95
CA THR A 31 -2.09 2.16 -12.01
C THR A 31 -0.78 1.53 -11.58
N GLU A 32 0.11 2.30 -10.96
CA GLU A 32 1.38 1.79 -10.45
C GLU A 32 1.13 0.71 -9.39
N ILE A 33 0.21 0.96 -8.45
CA ILE A 33 -0.14 -0.03 -7.41
C ILE A 33 -0.70 -1.31 -8.02
N ALA A 34 -1.60 -1.22 -9.01
CA ALA A 34 -2.12 -2.42 -9.67
C ALA A 34 -1.03 -3.18 -10.42
N SER A 35 -0.12 -2.48 -11.11
CA SER A 35 0.99 -3.13 -11.80
C SER A 35 1.90 -3.88 -10.82
N LEU A 36 2.29 -3.24 -9.72
CA LEU A 36 3.15 -3.84 -8.70
C LEU A 36 2.49 -5.00 -7.95
N ALA A 37 1.18 -4.93 -7.78
CA ALA A 37 0.39 -5.98 -7.15
C ALA A 37 -0.04 -7.07 -8.14
N GLU A 38 0.30 -6.96 -9.44
CA GLU A 38 -0.22 -7.85 -10.49
C GLU A 38 -1.77 -7.92 -10.46
N GLY A 39 -2.41 -6.81 -10.11
CA GLY A 39 -3.85 -6.65 -9.98
C GLY A 39 -4.53 -6.12 -11.25
N GLN A 40 -5.85 -5.97 -11.17
CA GLN A 40 -6.67 -5.39 -12.25
C GLN A 40 -7.34 -4.10 -11.78
N ILE A 41 -7.54 -3.16 -12.71
CA ILE A 41 -8.25 -1.90 -12.44
C ILE A 41 -9.44 -1.77 -13.39
N SER A 42 -10.59 -1.42 -12.82
CA SER A 42 -11.76 -0.95 -13.57
C SER A 42 -12.05 0.50 -13.21
N ARG A 43 -12.21 1.35 -14.22
CA ARG A 43 -12.51 2.78 -14.05
C ARG A 43 -13.96 3.04 -14.45
N PHE A 44 -14.64 3.83 -13.64
CA PHE A 44 -15.99 4.30 -13.85
C PHE A 44 -16.04 5.80 -13.54
N ASP A 45 -17.10 6.48 -13.97
CA ASP A 45 -17.20 7.95 -13.88
C ASP A 45 -16.97 8.49 -12.45
N ASN A 46 -17.51 7.81 -11.43
CA ASN A 46 -17.45 8.25 -10.04
C ASN A 46 -16.65 7.33 -9.11
N LYS A 47 -16.02 6.27 -9.64
CA LYS A 47 -15.26 5.32 -8.85
C LYS A 47 -14.18 4.58 -9.64
N ILE A 48 -13.15 4.17 -8.92
CA ILE A 48 -12.14 3.22 -9.40
C ILE A 48 -12.22 1.96 -8.54
N GLU A 49 -12.21 0.80 -9.19
CA GLU A 49 -12.13 -0.50 -8.53
C GLU A 49 -10.78 -1.13 -8.80
N LEU A 50 -10.05 -1.44 -7.72
CA LEU A 50 -8.81 -2.17 -7.73
C LEU A 50 -9.08 -3.60 -7.24
N PHE A 51 -8.69 -4.58 -8.03
CA PHE A 51 -8.79 -6.00 -7.72
C PHE A 51 -7.40 -6.58 -7.52
N TYR A 52 -7.17 -7.18 -6.37
CA TYR A 52 -5.92 -7.87 -6.06
C TYR A 52 -6.23 -9.17 -5.31
N LYS A 53 -5.72 -10.29 -5.83
CA LYS A 53 -6.11 -11.64 -5.38
C LYS A 53 -7.65 -11.76 -5.31
N ASN A 54 -8.20 -12.08 -4.14
CA ASN A 54 -9.65 -12.18 -3.90
C ASN A 54 -10.26 -10.93 -3.26
N ASN A 55 -9.50 -9.83 -3.17
CA ASN A 55 -9.93 -8.60 -2.52
C ASN A 55 -10.24 -7.51 -3.55
N ARG A 56 -11.29 -6.75 -3.26
CA ARG A 56 -11.70 -5.57 -4.03
C ARG A 56 -11.63 -4.34 -3.16
N THR A 57 -10.96 -3.32 -3.68
CA THR A 57 -10.94 -1.97 -3.12
C THR A 57 -11.66 -1.03 -4.07
N THR A 58 -12.59 -0.24 -3.54
CA THR A 58 -13.34 0.74 -4.33
C THR A 58 -13.02 2.14 -3.84
N ILE A 59 -12.47 2.98 -4.70
CA ILE A 59 -12.17 4.39 -4.46
C ILE A 59 -13.29 5.21 -5.10
N PHE A 60 -14.06 5.92 -4.30
CA PHE A 60 -15.08 6.87 -4.75
C PHE A 60 -14.44 8.24 -4.91
N THR A 61 -14.42 8.75 -6.15
CA THR A 61 -13.64 9.93 -6.53
C THR A 61 -14.28 11.21 -6.02
N GLU A 62 -15.60 11.31 -6.14
CA GLU A 62 -16.38 12.49 -5.74
C GLU A 62 -16.41 12.69 -4.22
N THR A 63 -16.56 11.60 -3.47
CA THR A 63 -16.70 11.67 -2.01
C THR A 63 -15.37 11.51 -1.27
N LYS A 64 -14.26 11.29 -2.00
CA LYS A 64 -12.92 11.00 -1.43
C LYS A 64 -12.98 9.91 -0.37
N GLN A 65 -13.63 8.80 -0.71
CA GLN A 65 -13.81 7.66 0.19
C GLN A 65 -13.28 6.39 -0.44
N CYS A 66 -12.72 5.51 0.37
CA CYS A 66 -12.27 4.20 -0.03
C CYS A 66 -13.01 3.13 0.76
N LEU A 67 -13.53 2.11 0.07
CA LEU A 67 -14.04 0.90 0.68
C LEU A 67 -13.02 -0.21 0.45
N VAL A 68 -12.40 -0.68 1.54
CA VAL A 68 -11.40 -1.75 1.52
C VAL A 68 -11.75 -2.79 2.58
N SER A 69 -11.85 -4.05 2.19
CA SER A 69 -12.16 -5.17 3.10
C SER A 69 -13.39 -4.91 4.00
N GLY A 70 -14.44 -4.31 3.42
CA GLY A 70 -15.69 -3.97 4.11
C GLY A 70 -15.64 -2.73 5.02
N LYS A 71 -14.48 -2.07 5.14
CA LYS A 71 -14.30 -0.86 5.94
C LYS A 71 -14.25 0.38 5.05
N LYS A 72 -14.87 1.44 5.53
CA LYS A 72 -14.83 2.76 4.90
C LYS A 72 -13.67 3.57 5.47
N LEU A 73 -12.85 4.13 4.58
CA LEU A 73 -11.72 5.00 4.87
C LEU A 73 -11.95 6.36 4.18
N THR A 74 -11.74 7.46 4.90
CA THR A 74 -11.71 8.80 4.32
C THR A 74 -10.34 9.06 3.71
N LEU A 75 -10.29 9.61 2.50
CA LEU A 75 -9.05 9.91 1.79
C LEU A 75 -8.73 11.40 1.96
N GLU A 76 -7.72 11.71 2.75
CA GLU A 76 -7.33 13.10 3.04
C GLU A 76 -6.50 13.70 1.90
N ASN A 77 -5.52 12.94 1.40
CA ASN A 77 -4.58 13.37 0.38
C ASN A 77 -4.83 12.64 -0.94
N VAL A 78 -5.61 13.27 -1.82
CA VAL A 78 -5.92 12.74 -3.16
C VAL A 78 -5.51 13.75 -4.20
N LEU A 79 -4.72 13.29 -5.17
CA LEU A 79 -4.30 14.05 -6.33
C LEU A 79 -4.94 13.46 -7.59
N PHE A 80 -5.49 14.33 -8.43
CA PHE A 80 -6.10 13.97 -9.71
C PHE A 80 -5.32 14.67 -10.81
N GLU A 81 -4.61 13.90 -11.64
CA GLU A 81 -3.80 14.40 -12.75
C GLU A 81 -3.98 13.48 -13.95
N ASP A 82 -4.19 14.04 -15.14
CA ASP A 82 -4.25 13.31 -16.42
C ASP A 82 -5.16 12.06 -16.42
N SER A 83 -6.36 12.18 -15.83
CA SER A 83 -7.32 11.07 -15.65
C SER A 83 -6.84 9.93 -14.73
N GLU A 84 -5.73 10.12 -14.03
CA GLU A 84 -5.18 9.21 -13.05
C GLU A 84 -5.43 9.72 -11.63
N ILE A 85 -5.58 8.77 -10.70
CA ILE A 85 -5.73 9.06 -9.28
C ILE A 85 -4.48 8.63 -8.57
N TYR A 86 -3.97 9.54 -7.75
CA TYR A 86 -2.88 9.27 -6.85
C TYR A 86 -3.33 9.45 -5.41
N LEU A 87 -2.95 8.50 -4.57
CA LEU A 87 -3.09 8.58 -3.12
C LEU A 87 -1.71 8.70 -2.50
N ASP A 88 -1.65 9.29 -1.31
CA ASP A 88 -0.41 9.31 -0.56
C ASP A 88 0.07 7.88 -0.23
N ALA A 89 1.39 7.73 -0.13
CA ALA A 89 2.03 6.43 0.04
C ALA A 89 1.63 5.73 1.36
N GLU A 90 1.31 6.47 2.42
CA GLU A 90 0.86 5.86 3.68
C GLU A 90 -0.55 5.28 3.56
N THR A 91 -1.46 6.01 2.90
CA THR A 91 -2.80 5.51 2.56
C THR A 91 -2.70 4.24 1.72
N TRP A 92 -1.80 4.19 0.75
CA TRP A 92 -1.56 2.95 -0.01
C TRP A 92 -1.02 1.81 0.86
N ALA A 93 -0.06 2.08 1.75
CA ALA A 93 0.44 1.07 2.67
C ALA A 93 -0.69 0.49 3.54
N TYR A 94 -1.60 1.33 4.02
CA TYR A 94 -2.77 0.88 4.75
C TYR A 94 -3.70 0.00 3.88
N ILE A 95 -4.09 0.48 2.71
CA ILE A 95 -5.00 -0.24 1.79
C ILE A 95 -4.40 -1.61 1.43
N LEU A 96 -3.13 -1.66 1.02
CA LEU A 96 -2.45 -2.90 0.66
C LEU A 96 -2.37 -3.88 1.83
N SER A 97 -2.12 -3.40 3.04
CA SER A 97 -2.13 -4.24 4.25
C SER A 97 -3.51 -4.84 4.56
N GLN A 98 -4.60 -4.22 4.11
CA GLN A 98 -5.94 -4.79 4.25
C GLN A 98 -6.29 -5.75 3.09
N MET A 99 -5.66 -5.60 1.93
CA MET A 99 -5.90 -6.42 0.74
C MET A 99 -5.02 -7.67 0.69
N ASP A 100 -3.82 -7.65 1.26
CA ASP A 100 -2.92 -8.79 1.31
C ASP A 100 -2.91 -9.43 2.71
N PRO A 101 -3.48 -10.64 2.91
CA PRO A 101 -3.43 -11.30 4.21
C PRO A 101 -2.02 -11.78 4.59
N GLU A 102 -1.08 -11.84 3.65
CA GLU A 102 0.27 -12.34 3.89
C GLU A 102 1.23 -11.27 4.43
N TYR A 103 0.99 -9.99 4.12
CA TYR A 103 1.93 -8.92 4.43
C TYR A 103 1.25 -7.68 5.00
N THR A 104 1.91 -7.08 5.98
CA THR A 104 1.69 -5.68 6.36
C THR A 104 2.68 -4.80 5.60
N TYR A 105 2.19 -3.74 4.97
CA TYR A 105 2.95 -2.78 4.18
C TYR A 105 3.24 -1.54 5.02
N TYR A 106 4.46 -1.03 4.92
CA TYR A 106 4.92 0.20 5.53
C TYR A 106 5.59 1.07 4.48
N TRP A 107 5.43 2.39 4.55
CA TRP A 107 6.18 3.33 3.73
C TRP A 107 7.48 3.73 4.42
N ASP A 108 8.62 3.50 3.76
CA ASP A 108 9.94 3.98 4.18
C ASP A 108 10.17 5.36 3.56
N PHE A 109 9.86 6.42 4.30
CA PHE A 109 10.00 7.80 3.84
C PHE A 109 11.40 8.19 3.40
N ALA A 110 12.44 7.65 4.05
CA ALA A 110 13.82 8.00 3.75
C ALA A 110 14.28 7.37 2.43
N LYS A 111 13.81 6.15 2.14
CA LYS A 111 14.21 5.40 0.94
C LYS A 111 13.14 5.35 -0.14
N LYS A 112 11.99 5.99 0.09
CA LYS A 112 10.86 6.12 -0.84
C LYS A 112 10.43 4.77 -1.43
N ARG A 113 10.14 3.82 -0.54
CA ARG A 113 9.79 2.44 -0.91
C ARG A 113 8.86 1.79 0.11
N PHE A 114 8.12 0.78 -0.31
CA PHE A 114 7.39 -0.08 0.60
C PHE A 114 8.30 -1.13 1.25
N ILE A 115 8.10 -1.33 2.55
CA ILE A 115 8.60 -2.48 3.31
C ILE A 115 7.40 -3.37 3.61
N LEU A 116 7.45 -4.60 3.13
CA LEU A 116 6.43 -5.63 3.34
C LEU A 116 6.92 -6.55 4.45
N SER A 117 6.11 -6.75 5.48
CA SER A 117 6.43 -7.59 6.64
C SER A 117 5.43 -8.75 6.73
N ARG A 118 5.93 -9.98 6.82
CA ARG A 118 5.10 -11.15 7.16
C ARG A 118 4.76 -11.24 8.65
N TYR A 119 5.38 -10.39 9.47
CA TYR A 119 5.13 -10.37 10.90
C TYR A 119 3.85 -9.58 11.22
N PRO A 120 3.03 -10.03 12.18
CA PRO A 120 1.86 -9.29 12.60
C PRO A 120 2.26 -7.92 13.17
N SER A 121 1.40 -6.93 12.99
CA SER A 121 1.60 -5.54 13.42
C SER A 121 1.80 -5.36 14.94
N SER A 122 1.55 -6.40 15.74
CA SER A 122 1.83 -6.45 17.18
C SER A 122 3.32 -6.54 17.52
N ILE A 123 4.18 -6.94 16.59
CA ILE A 123 5.63 -7.01 16.80
C ILE A 123 6.22 -5.61 16.61
N LYS A 124 6.24 -4.82 17.70
CA LYS A 124 6.71 -3.42 17.71
C LYS A 124 8.22 -3.28 17.86
N GLU A 125 8.90 -4.24 18.46
CA GLU A 125 10.34 -4.19 18.70
C GLU A 125 10.89 -5.61 18.77
N ILE A 126 11.94 -5.89 18.00
CA ILE A 126 12.71 -7.12 18.13
C ILE A 126 14.11 -6.70 18.60
N ARG A 127 14.37 -6.85 19.90
CA ARG A 127 15.70 -6.58 20.44
C ARG A 127 16.63 -7.73 20.08
N LEU A 128 17.62 -7.44 19.23
CA LEU A 128 18.76 -8.32 19.02
C LEU A 128 19.61 -8.28 20.29
N LYS A 129 19.55 -9.32 21.12
CA LYS A 129 20.63 -9.58 22.08
C LYS A 129 21.79 -10.19 21.28
N GLY A 130 22.79 -9.35 21.00
CA GLY A 130 24.15 -9.81 20.68
C GLY A 130 24.81 -10.37 21.92
#